data_AF-A0A9P1G8T9-F1
#
_entry.id   AF-A0A9P1G8T9-F1
#
_cell.length_a   1.000
_cell.length_b   1.000
_cell.length_c   1.000
_cell.angle_alpha   90.00
_cell.angle_beta   90.00
_cell.angle_gamma   90.00
#
_symmetry.space_group_name_H-M   'P 1'
#
loop_
_entity.id
_entity.type
_entity.pdbx_description
1 polymer ?
#
loop_
_entity_poly.entity_id
_entity_poly.type
_entity_poly.pdbx_seq_one_letter_code
_entity_poly.pdbx_strand_id
1 'polypeptide(L)'
;MMTLDDLRLPILDQLTVPVFYNVSDEQVPYTVNDLLAPFDLDDFGIEGCEINSLLYPLKTSSQVHLLPSIELLQEHWTPFDDSLEEGTAVHFVIIDRFLFQFFLDRAAQFHNTIHLGGHPGQRFSHQTRLEVHLMPSTESIEMISRIHGECCRLRTEVVGLRSQIQRTEQRLGSLIETLGVAFPHLAADLGLTLQMSDLEPTPGGV
;
A
#
# COMPACT_ATOMS: atom_id res chain seq x y z
N MET A 1 -19.67 -18.08 -25.49
CA MET A 1 -18.41 -18.71 -25.93
C MET A 1 -17.64 -17.61 -26.64
N MET A 2 -16.67 -17.00 -25.97
CA MET A 2 -15.83 -15.92 -26.51
C MET A 2 -14.83 -16.52 -27.49
N THR A 3 -14.65 -15.95 -28.68
CA THR A 3 -13.77 -16.51 -29.71
C THR A 3 -12.35 -15.94 -29.60
N LEU A 4 -11.37 -16.67 -30.12
CA LEU A 4 -9.95 -16.26 -30.13
C LEU A 4 -9.68 -14.98 -30.93
N ASP A 5 -10.65 -14.50 -31.70
CA ASP A 5 -10.59 -13.22 -32.42
C ASP A 5 -10.95 -12.01 -31.53
N ASP A 6 -11.63 -12.22 -30.40
CA ASP A 6 -11.88 -11.17 -29.38
C ASP A 6 -10.60 -10.76 -28.62
N LEU A 7 -9.50 -11.53 -28.80
CA LEU A 7 -8.18 -11.32 -28.17
C LEU A 7 -7.25 -10.36 -28.95
N ARG A 8 -7.73 -9.74 -30.03
CA ARG A 8 -6.94 -8.84 -30.90
C ARG A 8 -7.39 -7.38 -30.87
N LEU A 9 -8.01 -6.94 -29.79
CA LEU A 9 -7.96 -5.51 -29.48
C LEU A 9 -6.49 -5.13 -29.25
N PRO A 10 -6.00 -3.99 -29.77
CA PRO A 10 -4.72 -3.46 -29.31
C PRO A 10 -4.79 -3.47 -27.78
N ILE A 11 -3.81 -4.11 -27.13
CA ILE A 11 -3.74 -4.16 -25.68
C ILE A 11 -3.47 -2.72 -25.25
N LEU A 12 -4.54 -1.96 -25.05
CA LEU A 12 -4.48 -0.66 -24.42
C LEU A 12 -4.15 -0.97 -22.96
N ASP A 13 -2.94 -0.67 -22.54
CA ASP A 13 -2.49 -0.73 -21.16
C ASP A 13 -2.53 0.66 -20.50
N GLN A 14 -2.87 1.69 -21.28
CA GLN A 14 -2.95 3.07 -20.83
C GLN A 14 -4.14 3.80 -21.45
N LEU A 15 -4.85 4.56 -20.63
CA LEU A 15 -5.87 5.53 -21.01
C LEU A 15 -5.43 6.91 -20.53
N THR A 16 -5.62 7.93 -21.36
CA THR A 16 -5.37 9.33 -20.99
C THR A 16 -6.66 10.13 -21.11
N VAL A 17 -7.02 10.83 -20.04
CA VAL A 17 -8.25 11.61 -19.91
C VAL A 17 -7.90 13.04 -19.47
N PRO A 18 -8.09 14.06 -20.30
CA PRO A 18 -8.04 15.44 -19.83
C PRO A 18 -9.15 15.71 -18.81
N VAL A 19 -8.80 16.45 -17.76
CA VAL A 19 -9.70 16.82 -16.68
C VAL A 19 -9.74 18.34 -16.60
N PHE A 20 -10.95 18.90 -16.69
CA PHE A 20 -11.18 20.34 -16.64
C PHE A 20 -12.02 20.70 -15.41
N TYR A 21 -11.61 21.73 -14.69
CA TYR A 21 -12.27 22.13 -13.45
C TYR A 21 -12.11 23.63 -13.17
N ASN A 22 -12.97 24.13 -12.29
CA ASN A 22 -12.95 25.52 -11.82
C ASN A 22 -12.81 25.51 -10.30
N VAL A 23 -11.81 26.18 -9.75
CA VAL A 23 -11.69 26.39 -8.32
C VAL A 23 -12.08 27.84 -8.04
N SER A 24 -13.17 28.06 -7.30
CA SER A 24 -13.48 29.39 -6.77
C SER A 24 -12.91 29.52 -5.35
N ASP A 25 -12.55 30.73 -4.93
CA ASP A 25 -11.97 31.00 -3.60
C ASP A 25 -12.90 30.59 -2.42
N GLU A 26 -14.19 30.33 -2.69
CA GLU A 26 -15.18 29.93 -1.70
C GLU A 26 -15.49 28.42 -1.72
N GLN A 27 -14.97 27.66 -2.69
CA GLN A 27 -15.21 26.22 -2.82
C GLN A 27 -14.08 25.38 -2.24
N VAL A 28 -14.45 24.21 -1.71
CA VAL A 28 -13.48 23.18 -1.35
C VAL A 28 -12.74 22.74 -2.63
N PRO A 29 -11.40 22.66 -2.62
CA PRO A 29 -10.64 22.20 -3.78
C PRO A 29 -11.09 20.81 -4.22
N TYR A 30 -11.09 20.57 -5.53
CA TYR A 30 -11.22 19.20 -6.03
C TYR A 30 -10.04 18.36 -5.60
N THR A 31 -10.30 17.08 -5.39
CA THR A 31 -9.35 16.09 -4.88
C THR A 31 -9.11 14.99 -5.91
N VAL A 32 -8.09 14.17 -5.68
CA VAL A 32 -7.83 12.97 -6.47
C VAL A 32 -9.04 12.03 -6.48
N ASN A 33 -9.78 11.93 -5.38
CA ASN A 33 -11.00 11.13 -5.27
C ASN A 33 -12.11 11.60 -6.21
N ASP A 34 -12.21 12.91 -6.46
CA ASP A 34 -13.24 13.46 -7.36
C ASP A 34 -13.06 12.99 -8.81
N LEU A 35 -11.85 12.54 -9.18
CA LEU A 35 -11.56 11.93 -10.48
C LEU A 35 -12.24 10.56 -10.66
N LEU A 36 -12.60 9.87 -9.55
CA LEU A 36 -13.28 8.58 -9.59
C LEU A 36 -14.79 8.71 -9.81
N ALA A 37 -15.38 9.86 -9.48
CA ALA A 37 -16.83 10.06 -9.54
C ALA A 37 -17.47 9.73 -10.90
N PRO A 38 -16.87 10.07 -12.06
CA PRO A 38 -17.43 9.73 -13.37
C PRO A 38 -17.44 8.23 -13.69
N PHE A 39 -16.62 7.44 -13.00
CA PHE A 39 -16.51 6.00 -13.25
C PHE A 39 -17.58 5.20 -12.51
N ASP A 40 -18.21 5.77 -11.49
CA ASP A 40 -19.31 5.16 -10.72
C ASP A 40 -18.96 3.73 -10.26
N LEU A 41 -17.96 3.63 -9.39
CA LEU A 41 -17.37 2.36 -8.96
C LEU A 41 -18.35 1.43 -8.24
N ASP A 42 -19.46 1.97 -7.73
CA ASP A 42 -20.56 1.20 -7.14
C ASP A 42 -21.16 0.22 -8.16
N ASP A 43 -21.23 0.61 -9.45
CA ASP A 43 -21.71 -0.28 -10.53
C ASP A 43 -20.76 -1.44 -10.83
N PHE A 44 -19.48 -1.33 -10.44
CA PHE A 44 -18.51 -2.42 -10.51
C PHE A 44 -18.54 -3.30 -9.24
N GLY A 45 -19.21 -2.85 -8.17
CA GLY A 45 -19.32 -3.55 -6.89
C GLY A 45 -18.15 -3.31 -5.94
N ILE A 46 -17.42 -2.20 -6.08
CA ILE A 46 -16.39 -1.79 -5.11
C ILE A 46 -17.04 -0.90 -4.05
N GLU A 47 -17.10 -1.38 -2.81
CA GLU A 47 -17.67 -0.62 -1.70
C GLU A 47 -16.57 0.09 -0.88
N GLY A 48 -16.69 1.41 -0.72
CA GLY A 48 -15.91 2.18 0.23
C GLY A 48 -14.37 2.09 0.07
N CYS A 49 -13.67 1.64 1.12
CA CYS A 49 -12.19 1.65 1.21
C CYS A 49 -11.49 0.55 0.39
N GLU A 50 -12.25 -0.36 -0.24
CA GLU A 50 -11.67 -1.49 -0.99
C GLU A 50 -10.90 -1.04 -2.24
N ILE A 51 -11.22 0.14 -2.79
CA ILE A 51 -10.55 0.72 -3.95
C ILE A 51 -9.03 0.83 -3.78
N ASN A 52 -8.55 1.05 -2.56
CA ASN A 52 -7.12 1.13 -2.22
C ASN A 52 -6.36 -0.18 -2.51
N SER A 53 -7.08 -1.31 -2.60
CA SER A 53 -6.49 -2.62 -2.89
C SER A 53 -6.33 -2.86 -4.40
N LEU A 54 -7.02 -2.07 -5.23
CA LEU A 54 -7.13 -2.31 -6.67
C LEU A 54 -6.55 -1.16 -7.50
N LEU A 55 -6.52 0.04 -6.94
CA LEU A 55 -6.11 1.28 -7.61
C LEU A 55 -5.11 2.04 -6.74
N TYR A 56 -3.97 2.37 -7.33
CA TYR A 56 -2.90 3.11 -6.67
C TYR A 56 -2.72 4.48 -7.34
N PRO A 57 -3.07 5.59 -6.66
CA PRO A 57 -2.92 6.92 -7.21
C PRO A 57 -1.50 7.46 -7.05
N LEU A 58 -0.99 8.09 -8.10
CA LEU A 58 0.26 8.84 -8.12
C LEU A 58 0.02 10.26 -8.61
N LYS A 59 0.82 11.21 -8.15
CA LYS A 59 0.83 12.59 -8.65
C LYS A 59 2.23 12.94 -9.13
N THR A 60 2.33 13.38 -10.38
CA THR A 60 3.59 13.72 -11.05
C THR A 60 3.47 15.09 -11.72
N SER A 61 4.58 15.56 -12.29
CA SER A 61 4.56 16.73 -13.19
C SER A 61 3.82 16.39 -14.49
N SER A 62 3.09 17.35 -15.06
CA SER A 62 2.39 17.20 -16.36
C SER A 62 3.26 16.74 -17.53
N GLN A 63 4.59 16.89 -17.41
CA GLN A 63 5.57 16.43 -18.41
C GLN A 63 5.82 14.92 -18.38
N VAL A 64 5.44 14.23 -17.30
CA VAL A 64 5.59 12.79 -17.15
C VAL A 64 4.36 12.12 -17.73
N HIS A 65 4.53 11.42 -18.86
CA HIS A 65 3.45 10.75 -19.62
C HIS A 65 3.44 9.23 -19.48
N LEU A 66 4.47 8.69 -18.84
CA LEU A 66 4.66 7.26 -18.68
C LEU A 66 4.43 6.93 -17.20
N LEU A 67 3.91 5.74 -16.96
CA LEU A 67 3.86 5.18 -15.62
C LEU A 67 5.29 5.21 -15.02
N PRO A 68 5.49 5.82 -13.85
CA PRO A 68 6.76 5.70 -13.13
C PRO A 68 7.12 4.23 -12.92
N SER A 69 8.42 3.90 -12.93
CA SER A 69 8.83 2.52 -12.66
C SER A 69 8.36 2.08 -11.27
N ILE A 70 8.26 0.77 -11.06
CA ILE A 70 7.73 0.22 -9.82
C ILE A 70 8.51 0.72 -8.58
N GLU A 71 9.80 0.97 -8.72
CA GLU A 71 10.68 1.55 -7.70
C GLU A 71 10.27 2.95 -7.27
N LEU A 72 9.70 3.74 -8.19
CA LEU A 72 9.38 5.15 -7.99
C LEU A 72 7.91 5.37 -7.62
N LEU A 73 7.09 4.30 -7.57
CA LEU A 73 5.68 4.41 -7.17
C LEU A 73 5.53 4.97 -5.76
N GLN A 74 6.38 4.56 -4.83
CA GLN A 74 6.32 5.04 -3.45
C GLN A 74 6.67 6.54 -3.35
N GLU A 75 7.57 7.03 -4.21
CA GLU A 75 7.99 8.44 -4.21
C GLU A 75 6.90 9.37 -4.74
N HIS A 76 6.08 8.88 -5.67
CA HIS A 76 5.04 9.66 -6.34
C HIS A 76 3.63 9.36 -5.83
N TRP A 77 3.51 8.48 -4.82
CA TRP A 77 2.22 8.16 -4.23
C TRP A 77 1.55 9.41 -3.68
N THR A 78 0.25 9.53 -3.92
CA THR A 78 -0.57 10.61 -3.42
C THR A 78 -1.79 10.04 -2.70
N PRO A 79 -2.28 10.63 -1.61
CA PRO A 79 -3.54 10.18 -1.03
C PRO A 79 -4.72 10.66 -1.89
N PHE A 80 -5.87 9.98 -1.75
CA PHE A 80 -7.08 10.30 -2.53
C PHE A 80 -7.71 11.65 -2.15
N ASP A 81 -7.49 12.13 -0.93
CA ASP A 81 -7.93 13.44 -0.47
C ASP A 81 -6.97 14.58 -0.84
N ASP A 82 -5.84 14.29 -1.52
CA ASP A 82 -4.94 15.33 -2.00
C ASP A 82 -5.62 16.20 -3.05
N SER A 83 -5.31 17.50 -3.02
CA SER A 83 -5.93 18.48 -3.91
C SER A 83 -5.42 18.35 -5.34
N LEU A 84 -6.29 18.59 -6.31
CA LEU A 84 -5.90 18.72 -7.71
C LEU A 84 -5.20 20.06 -7.93
N GLU A 85 -4.08 20.01 -8.63
CA GLU A 85 -3.26 21.18 -8.94
C GLU A 85 -3.04 21.30 -10.44
N GLU A 86 -3.01 22.52 -10.93
CA GLU A 86 -2.69 22.80 -12.33
C GLU A 86 -1.23 22.42 -12.64
N GLY A 87 -0.99 21.90 -13.85
CA GLY A 87 0.36 21.49 -14.27
C GLY A 87 0.83 20.17 -13.68
N THR A 88 -0.03 19.43 -12.97
CA THR A 88 0.23 18.05 -12.51
C THR A 88 -0.43 17.04 -13.45
N ALA A 89 0.04 15.79 -13.37
CA ALA A 89 -0.64 14.62 -13.91
C ALA A 89 -0.92 13.64 -12.78
N VAL A 90 -2.14 13.12 -12.74
CA VAL A 90 -2.55 12.08 -11.79
C VAL A 90 -2.55 10.75 -12.53
N HIS A 91 -1.87 9.76 -11.99
CA HIS A 91 -1.82 8.42 -12.55
C HIS A 91 -2.59 7.45 -11.65
N PHE A 92 -3.52 6.69 -12.20
CA PHE A 92 -4.18 5.58 -11.54
C PHE A 92 -3.59 4.28 -12.05
N VAL A 93 -2.82 3.61 -11.19
CA VAL A 93 -2.27 2.28 -11.49
C VAL A 93 -3.28 1.25 -11.02
N ILE A 94 -3.91 0.56 -11.96
CA ILE A 94 -4.92 -0.45 -11.70
C ILE A 94 -4.28 -1.83 -11.80
N ILE A 95 -4.45 -2.63 -10.76
CA ILE A 95 -3.92 -4.00 -10.69
C ILE A 95 -4.91 -4.99 -11.32
N ASP A 96 -6.21 -4.72 -11.19
CA ASP A 96 -7.27 -5.59 -11.69
C ASP A 96 -7.64 -5.26 -13.16
N ARG A 97 -7.54 -6.27 -14.03
CA ARG A 97 -7.81 -6.11 -15.46
C ARG A 97 -9.28 -5.79 -15.76
N PHE A 98 -10.22 -6.32 -14.99
CA PHE A 98 -11.64 -6.07 -15.22
C PHE A 98 -12.01 -4.64 -14.81
N LEU A 99 -11.44 -4.15 -13.72
CA LEU A 99 -11.56 -2.76 -13.30
C LEU A 99 -10.98 -1.82 -14.35
N PHE A 100 -9.80 -2.14 -14.90
CA PHE A 100 -9.23 -1.34 -15.98
C PHE A 100 -10.13 -1.32 -17.23
N GLN A 101 -10.67 -2.47 -17.65
CA GLN A 101 -11.61 -2.52 -18.76
C GLN A 101 -12.87 -1.69 -18.48
N PHE A 102 -13.38 -1.75 -17.24
CA PHE A 102 -14.51 -0.92 -16.82
C PHE A 102 -14.20 0.57 -16.92
N PHE A 103 -12.99 1.01 -16.56
CA PHE A 103 -12.54 2.39 -16.76
C PHE A 103 -12.52 2.78 -18.23
N LEU A 104 -12.04 1.91 -19.13
CA LEU A 104 -12.07 2.16 -20.58
C LEU A 104 -13.52 2.34 -21.09
N ASP A 105 -14.41 1.43 -20.68
CA ASP A 105 -15.79 1.42 -21.12
C ASP A 105 -16.54 2.67 -20.63
N ARG A 106 -16.29 3.09 -19.39
CA ARG A 106 -16.83 4.33 -18.82
C ARG A 106 -16.25 5.57 -19.48
N ALA A 107 -14.94 5.60 -19.73
CA ALA A 107 -14.28 6.73 -20.39
C ALA A 107 -14.86 7.01 -21.78
N ALA A 108 -15.18 5.97 -22.53
CA ALA A 108 -15.85 6.10 -23.81
C ALA A 108 -17.22 6.79 -23.71
N GLN A 109 -17.97 6.60 -22.61
CA GLN A 109 -19.31 7.18 -22.41
C GLN A 109 -19.25 8.70 -22.20
N PHE A 110 -18.17 9.23 -21.62
CA PHE A 110 -17.95 10.66 -21.43
C PHE A 110 -16.93 11.25 -22.43
N HIS A 111 -16.79 10.62 -23.61
CA HIS A 111 -15.91 11.09 -24.69
C HIS A 111 -14.45 11.30 -24.26
N ASN A 112 -13.96 10.48 -23.34
CA ASN A 112 -12.60 10.54 -22.79
C ASN A 112 -12.25 11.92 -22.22
N THR A 113 -13.21 12.67 -21.67
CA THR A 113 -12.96 13.96 -21.01
C THR A 113 -13.77 14.07 -19.72
N ILE A 114 -13.12 14.48 -18.63
CA ILE A 114 -13.79 14.70 -17.35
C ILE A 114 -13.96 16.21 -17.13
N HIS A 115 -15.17 16.60 -16.71
CA HIS A 115 -15.48 17.95 -16.27
C HIS A 115 -15.90 17.90 -14.80
N LEU A 116 -15.05 18.42 -13.91
CA LEU A 116 -15.36 18.51 -12.49
C LEU A 116 -15.98 19.87 -12.19
N GLY A 117 -17.25 19.82 -11.77
CA GLY A 117 -18.06 21.01 -11.57
C GLY A 117 -18.36 21.77 -12.85
N GLY A 118 -19.39 22.61 -12.78
CA GLY A 118 -19.79 23.46 -13.90
C GLY A 118 -20.82 22.86 -14.83
N HIS A 119 -21.35 23.69 -15.71
CA HIS A 119 -22.38 23.34 -16.67
C HIS A 119 -21.80 23.15 -18.08
N PRO A 120 -22.45 22.33 -18.93
CA PRO A 120 -22.06 22.20 -20.33
C PRO A 120 -21.94 23.58 -21.00
N GLY A 121 -20.76 23.93 -21.50
CA GLY A 121 -20.48 25.22 -22.16
C GLY A 121 -19.78 26.28 -21.28
N GLN A 122 -19.49 25.97 -20.02
CA GLN A 122 -18.69 26.84 -19.15
C GLN A 122 -17.21 26.84 -19.56
N ARG A 123 -16.54 27.99 -19.42
CA ARG A 123 -15.07 28.05 -19.54
C ARG A 123 -14.45 27.50 -18.26
N PHE A 124 -13.55 26.55 -18.40
CA PHE A 124 -12.75 26.02 -17.30
C PHE A 124 -11.46 26.83 -17.16
N SER A 125 -11.08 27.16 -15.93
CA SER A 125 -9.87 27.92 -15.62
C SER A 125 -8.66 27.03 -15.40
N HIS A 126 -8.85 25.78 -15.00
CA HIS A 126 -7.76 24.84 -14.75
C HIS A 126 -7.91 23.54 -15.54
N GLN A 127 -6.77 22.93 -15.83
CA GLN A 127 -6.67 21.64 -16.47
C GLN A 127 -5.63 20.77 -15.75
N THR A 128 -6.01 19.52 -15.49
CA THR A 128 -5.09 18.45 -15.12
C THR A 128 -5.26 17.29 -16.09
N ARG A 129 -4.40 16.28 -15.97
CA ARG A 129 -4.48 15.05 -16.78
C ARG A 129 -4.60 13.85 -15.87
N LEU A 130 -5.59 13.01 -16.14
CA LEU A 130 -5.69 11.69 -15.56
C LEU A 130 -5.11 10.68 -16.54
N GLU A 131 -4.18 9.85 -16.08
CA GLU A 131 -3.69 8.69 -16.80
C GLU A 131 -4.03 7.42 -16.05
N VAL A 132 -4.72 6.50 -16.69
CA VAL A 132 -5.08 5.22 -16.09
C VAL A 132 -4.21 4.16 -16.73
N HIS A 133 -3.51 3.38 -15.92
CA HIS A 133 -2.52 2.40 -16.34
C HIS A 133 -2.91 1.03 -15.81
N LEU A 134 -2.94 0.01 -16.66
CA LEU A 134 -3.00 -1.38 -16.22
C LEU A 134 -1.59 -1.81 -15.83
N MET A 135 -1.40 -2.26 -14.59
CA MET A 135 -0.10 -2.76 -14.15
C MET A 135 0.33 -3.97 -15.01
N PRO A 136 1.49 -3.93 -15.69
CA PRO A 136 1.98 -5.06 -16.45
C PRO A 136 2.20 -6.27 -15.55
N SER A 137 1.77 -7.45 -16.01
CA SER A 137 1.91 -8.68 -15.21
C SER A 137 3.36 -9.02 -14.87
N THR A 138 4.32 -8.63 -15.71
CA THR A 138 5.75 -8.78 -15.46
C THR A 138 6.21 -7.99 -14.24
N GLU A 139 5.76 -6.74 -14.11
CA GLU A 139 6.04 -5.86 -12.98
C GLU A 139 5.41 -6.42 -11.70
N SER A 140 4.15 -6.89 -11.78
CA SER A 140 3.48 -7.50 -10.63
C SER A 140 4.20 -8.77 -10.14
N ILE A 141 4.66 -9.63 -11.06
CA ILE A 141 5.41 -10.85 -10.72
C ILE A 141 6.76 -10.52 -10.08
N GLU A 142 7.47 -9.51 -10.60
CA GLU A 142 8.71 -9.04 -10.00
C GLU A 142 8.48 -8.52 -8.57
N MET A 143 7.44 -7.69 -8.37
CA MET A 143 7.06 -7.16 -7.07
C MET A 143 6.79 -8.29 -6.07
N ILE A 144 5.96 -9.26 -6.46
CA ILE A 144 5.63 -10.42 -5.62
C ILE A 144 6.89 -11.19 -5.26
N SER A 145 7.80 -11.38 -6.22
CA SER A 145 9.07 -12.09 -6.00
C SER A 145 9.97 -11.34 -5.02
N ARG A 146 10.07 -10.01 -5.15
CA ARG A 146 10.85 -9.14 -4.25
C ARG A 146 10.26 -9.17 -2.84
N ILE A 147 8.94 -9.03 -2.69
CA ILE A 147 8.24 -9.12 -1.40
C ILE A 147 8.45 -10.49 -0.77
N HIS A 148 8.34 -11.58 -1.56
CA HIS A 148 8.57 -12.93 -1.06
C HIS A 148 10.01 -13.11 -0.54
N GLY A 149 11.00 -12.59 -1.27
CA GLY A 149 12.41 -12.58 -0.84
C GLY A 149 12.60 -11.84 0.49
N GLU A 150 12.03 -10.65 0.63
CA GLU A 150 12.09 -9.87 1.86
C GLU A 150 11.39 -10.58 3.04
N CYS A 151 10.21 -11.17 2.82
CA CYS A 151 9.53 -11.98 3.84
C CYS A 151 10.40 -13.16 4.31
N CYS A 152 11.06 -13.86 3.38
CA CYS A 152 11.97 -14.95 3.71
C CYS A 152 13.19 -14.45 4.50
N ARG A 153 13.77 -13.31 4.11
CA ARG A 153 14.88 -12.66 4.82
C ARG A 153 14.48 -12.29 6.24
N LEU A 154 13.39 -11.55 6.41
CA LEU A 154 12.86 -11.13 7.71
C LEU A 154 12.53 -12.33 8.61
N ARG A 155 11.95 -13.39 8.06
CA ARG A 155 11.69 -14.63 8.81
C ARG A 155 12.99 -15.25 9.35
N THR A 156 14.05 -15.25 8.53
CA THR A 156 15.36 -15.77 8.93
C THR A 156 15.99 -14.91 10.03
N GLU A 157 15.90 -13.58 9.92
CA GLU A 157 16.39 -12.65 10.94
C GLU A 157 15.66 -12.83 12.27
N VAL A 158 14.34 -12.99 12.26
CA VAL A 158 13.55 -13.26 13.48
C VAL A 158 13.99 -14.56 14.17
N VAL A 159 14.21 -15.63 13.40
CA VAL A 159 14.72 -16.90 13.95
C VAL A 159 16.13 -16.73 14.52
N GLY A 160 16.99 -15.97 13.83
CA GLY A 160 18.33 -15.63 14.29
C GLY A 160 18.33 -14.87 15.61
N LEU A 161 17.51 -13.82 15.71
CA LEU A 161 17.37 -13.00 16.91
C LEU A 161 16.83 -13.81 18.09
N ARG A 162 15.81 -14.65 17.88
CA ARG A 162 15.30 -15.56 18.93
C ARG A 162 16.37 -16.51 19.43
N SER A 163 17.19 -17.04 18.53
CA SER A 163 18.32 -17.92 18.90
C SER A 163 19.40 -17.17 19.68
N GLN A 164 19.66 -15.90 19.37
CA GLN A 164 20.61 -15.07 20.12
C GLN A 164 20.11 -14.74 21.52
N ILE A 165 18.81 -14.42 21.67
CA ILE A 165 18.17 -14.20 22.97
C ILE A 165 18.33 -15.45 23.84
N GLN A 166 17.95 -16.63 23.32
CA GLN A 166 18.05 -17.89 24.06
C GLN A 166 19.49 -18.19 24.50
N ARG A 167 20.49 -17.97 23.64
CA ARG A 167 21.91 -18.14 24.02
C ARG A 167 22.35 -17.16 25.09
N THR A 168 21.85 -15.93 25.04
CA THR A 168 22.17 -14.89 26.03
C THR A 168 21.58 -15.23 27.38
N GLU A 169 20.33 -15.70 27.41
CA GLU A 169 19.66 -16.21 28.62
C GLU A 169 20.42 -17.40 29.21
N GLN A 170 20.80 -18.38 28.39
CA GLN A 170 21.60 -19.54 28.83
C GLN A 170 22.96 -19.11 29.40
N ARG A 171 23.64 -18.17 28.74
CA ARG A 171 24.93 -17.66 29.21
C ARG A 171 24.79 -16.88 30.51
N LEU A 172 23.74 -16.06 30.63
CA LEU A 172 23.44 -15.31 31.85
C LEU A 172 23.13 -16.27 33.01
N GLY A 173 22.29 -17.28 32.77
CA GLY A 173 22.01 -18.34 33.74
C GLY A 173 23.28 -19.04 34.21
N SER A 174 24.15 -19.47 33.28
CA SER A 174 25.43 -20.11 33.62
C SER A 174 26.38 -19.19 34.40
N LEU A 175 26.43 -17.90 34.07
CA LEU A 175 27.23 -16.92 34.83
C LEU A 175 26.68 -16.71 36.23
N ILE A 176 25.37 -16.62 36.38
CA ILE A 176 24.67 -16.51 37.66
C ILE A 176 24.95 -17.74 38.53
N GLU A 177 24.83 -18.95 37.97
CA GLU A 177 25.16 -20.20 38.68
C GLU A 177 26.62 -20.21 39.12
N THR A 178 27.55 -19.83 38.23
CA THR A 178 28.98 -19.79 38.55
C THR A 178 29.28 -18.80 39.66
N LEU A 179 28.66 -17.62 39.64
CA LEU A 179 28.78 -16.62 40.71
C LEU A 179 28.19 -17.15 42.03
N GLY A 180 27.04 -17.83 41.96
CA GLY A 180 26.40 -18.45 43.11
C GLY A 180 27.28 -19.47 43.81
N VAL A 181 27.99 -20.30 43.03
CA VAL A 181 28.94 -21.30 43.55
C VAL A 181 30.22 -20.65 44.08
N ALA A 182 30.79 -19.68 43.36
CA ALA A 182 32.06 -19.05 43.71
C ALA A 182 31.95 -18.11 44.92
N PHE A 183 30.80 -17.46 45.11
CA PHE A 183 30.56 -16.48 46.17
C PHE A 183 29.22 -16.74 46.90
N PRO A 184 29.13 -17.77 47.74
CA PRO A 184 27.86 -18.20 48.35
C PRO A 184 27.19 -17.14 49.23
N HIS A 185 27.98 -16.25 49.84
CA HIS A 185 27.51 -15.14 50.67
C HIS A 185 26.85 -14.05 49.81
N LEU A 186 27.37 -13.77 48.62
CA LEU A 186 26.75 -12.84 47.66
C LEU A 186 25.53 -13.45 46.96
N ALA A 187 25.52 -14.76 46.76
CA ALA A 187 24.40 -15.50 46.18
C ALA A 187 23.12 -15.37 47.04
N ALA A 188 23.28 -15.40 48.36
CA ALA A 188 22.20 -15.19 49.32
C ALA A 188 21.65 -13.75 49.25
N ASP A 189 22.53 -12.75 49.19
CA ASP A 189 22.13 -11.33 49.10
C ASP A 189 21.43 -10.98 47.77
N LEU A 190 21.76 -11.69 46.69
CA LEU A 190 21.13 -11.53 45.37
C LEU A 190 19.87 -12.38 45.18
N GLY A 191 19.44 -13.14 46.19
CA GLY A 191 18.26 -14.00 46.11
C GLY A 191 18.41 -15.20 45.17
N LEU A 192 19.65 -15.65 44.92
CA LEU A 192 19.98 -16.75 43.98
C LEU A 192 20.05 -18.13 44.65
N THR A 193 19.82 -18.19 45.96
CA THR A 193 19.73 -19.42 46.74
C THR A 193 18.29 -19.72 47.09
N LEU A 194 17.80 -20.92 46.75
CA LEU A 194 16.54 -21.44 47.27
C LEU A 194 16.58 -21.41 48.80
N GLN A 195 15.70 -20.63 49.43
CA GLN A 195 15.53 -20.71 50.87
C GLN A 195 14.65 -21.92 51.19
N MET A 196 14.85 -22.58 52.34
CA MET A 196 14.02 -23.74 52.70
C MET A 196 12.52 -23.41 52.78
N SER A 197 12.16 -22.14 52.96
CA SER A 197 10.79 -21.61 52.89
C SER A 197 10.17 -21.66 51.49
N ASP A 198 10.96 -21.73 50.41
CA ASP A 198 10.47 -21.76 49.02
C ASP A 198 10.11 -23.19 48.55
N LEU A 199 10.47 -24.21 49.34
CA LEU A 199 10.21 -25.63 49.09
C LEU A 199 9.03 -26.17 49.90
N GLU A 200 8.40 -25.35 50.75
CA GLU A 200 7.17 -25.75 51.43
C GLU A 200 6.03 -25.83 50.41
N PRO A 201 5.32 -26.98 50.31
CA PRO A 201 4.19 -27.08 49.40
C PRO A 201 3.13 -26.06 49.82
N THR A 202 2.74 -25.17 48.90
CA THR A 202 1.65 -24.21 49.11
C THR A 202 0.43 -24.94 49.67
N PRO A 203 0.00 -24.65 50.91
CA PRO A 203 -1.22 -25.23 51.46
C PRO A 203 -2.40 -24.54 50.78
N GLY A 204 -2.82 -25.06 49.62
CA GLY A 204 -3.98 -24.51 48.90
C GLY A 204 -4.10 -24.81 47.40
N GLY A 205 -3.32 -25.72 46.83
CA GLY A 205 -3.55 -26.18 45.45
C GLY A 205 -4.63 -27.27 45.40
N VAL A 206 -5.89 -26.85 45.29
CA VAL A 206 -7.00 -27.65 44.74
C VAL A 206 -7.20 -27.23 43.29
#